data_AF-A0A975Y1U9-F1
#
_entry.id   AF-A0A975Y1U9-F1
#
_cell.length_a   1.000
_cell.length_b   1.000
_cell.length_c   1.000
_cell.angle_alpha   90.00
_cell.angle_beta   90.00
_cell.angle_gamma   90.00
#
_symmetry.space_group_name_H-M   'P 1'
#
loop_
_entity.id
_entity.type
_entity.pdbx_description
1 polymer ?
#
loop_
_entity_poly.entity_id
_entity_poly.type
_entity_poly.pdbx_seq_one_letter_code
_entity_poly.pdbx_strand_id
1 'polypeptide(L)'
;MAHPGSRLDPQQLWAALCSADVVVTHGGQNAVAEVAAARAPAVVVAGPRPFDEQHHTVAALRDAGLAVGLDAWPDPEHWPRLLGQAVRIGGPRLAALVARRRGRARRALPRRPGRTPPSRGPAGAGRVTRVAVVTVVHGRHGHLACQHDSLHAGRRQPDGLVVVAMGDPQVADVVAAGPLADRSHVVDLPTGPRLPLAAARNRGACHAFEELGAELVVLLDVDCLAGPGLLDGYLDGWRRTGPGPRLLSGTVSYLDPPGAGGYHPSDLDAARPHAARPAPLPGELLLADDLRLFWSLSFAADAATWSAVGGFDEGYEGYGGEDTDFGQRAVSAGASLWWLGDAPAYHQWHPVSAPPVEHVADIVRNANRFHDRWGWFPMQGWLDAFAARGLARPDPADGTWQVVAGGPDAGRPASS
;
A
#
# COMPACT_ATOMS: atom_id res chain seq x y z
N MET A 1 -35.96 10.03 -20.21
CA MET A 1 -35.35 8.68 -20.30
C MET A 1 -33.89 8.89 -20.66
N ALA A 2 -32.96 8.59 -19.74
CA ALA A 2 -31.53 8.66 -20.02
C ALA A 2 -31.07 7.35 -20.68
N HIS A 3 -30.25 7.44 -21.73
CA HIS A 3 -29.66 6.30 -22.42
C HIS A 3 -28.65 5.56 -21.52
N PRO A 4 -28.56 4.23 -21.57
CA PRO A 4 -27.50 3.50 -20.89
C PRO A 4 -26.17 3.80 -21.61
N GLY A 5 -25.28 4.57 -20.98
CA GLY A 5 -23.93 4.86 -21.49
C GLY A 5 -23.49 6.33 -21.46
N SER A 6 -24.35 7.30 -21.13
CA SER A 6 -23.90 8.67 -20.92
C SER A 6 -23.24 8.82 -19.53
N ARG A 7 -21.96 9.17 -19.48
CA ARG A 7 -21.30 9.57 -18.23
C ARG A 7 -21.98 10.84 -17.71
N LEU A 8 -22.63 10.74 -16.56
CA LEU A 8 -23.13 11.90 -15.82
C LEU A 8 -21.92 12.74 -15.41
N ASP A 9 -22.05 14.07 -15.48
CA ASP A 9 -21.05 14.93 -14.84
C ASP A 9 -21.11 14.76 -13.30
N PRO A 10 -20.08 15.17 -12.55
CA PRO A 10 -20.03 14.95 -11.10
C PRO A 10 -21.22 15.55 -10.33
N GLN A 11 -21.78 16.66 -10.81
CA GLN A 11 -22.88 17.35 -10.14
C GLN A 11 -24.22 16.64 -10.41
N GLN A 12 -24.40 16.13 -11.62
CA GLN A 12 -25.52 15.28 -12.01
C GLN A 12 -25.50 13.92 -11.30
N LEU A 13 -24.31 13.30 -11.20
CA LEU A 13 -24.13 12.05 -10.47
C LEU A 13 -24.46 12.22 -8.98
N TRP A 14 -23.99 13.30 -8.37
CA TRP A 14 -24.29 13.61 -6.98
C TRP A 14 -25.79 13.83 -6.72
N ALA A 15 -26.46 14.57 -7.62
CA ALA A 15 -27.91 14.76 -7.54
C ALA A 15 -28.67 13.43 -7.69
N ALA A 16 -28.22 12.55 -8.60
CA ALA A 16 -28.79 11.21 -8.77
C ALA A 16 -28.60 10.34 -7.51
N LEU A 17 -27.41 10.35 -6.89
CA LEU A 17 -27.15 9.63 -5.64
C LEU A 17 -28.04 10.13 -4.49
N CYS A 18 -28.25 11.44 -4.36
CA CYS A 18 -29.09 12.02 -3.30
C CYS A 18 -30.59 11.78 -3.49
N SER A 19 -31.03 11.47 -4.71
CA SER A 19 -32.44 11.25 -5.04
C SER A 19 -32.81 9.78 -5.25
N ALA A 20 -31.83 8.88 -5.26
CA ALA A 20 -32.05 7.45 -5.48
C ALA A 20 -32.73 6.79 -4.26
N ASP A 21 -33.79 6.01 -4.51
CA ASP A 21 -34.43 5.18 -3.49
C ASP A 21 -33.50 4.06 -2.99
N VAL A 22 -32.69 3.51 -3.90
CA VAL A 22 -31.63 2.55 -3.63
C VAL A 22 -30.48 2.78 -4.62
N VAL A 23 -29.25 2.77 -4.15
CA VAL A 23 -28.06 2.74 -5.00
C VAL A 23 -27.51 1.31 -5.06
N VAL A 24 -27.33 0.80 -6.27
CA VAL A 24 -26.59 -0.45 -6.52
C VAL A 24 -25.18 -0.07 -6.94
N THR A 25 -24.18 -0.55 -6.21
CA THR A 25 -22.77 -0.19 -6.47
C THR A 25 -21.82 -1.33 -6.15
N HIS A 26 -20.54 -1.14 -6.48
CA HIS A 26 -19.48 -2.08 -6.12
C HIS A 26 -18.88 -1.78 -4.73
N GLY A 27 -18.21 -2.77 -4.12
CA GLY A 27 -17.59 -2.66 -2.78
C GLY A 27 -16.34 -1.78 -2.69
N GLY A 28 -16.16 -0.81 -3.59
CA GLY A 28 -15.02 0.10 -3.55
C GLY A 28 -15.21 1.18 -2.50
N GLN A 29 -14.15 1.53 -1.75
CA GLN A 29 -14.25 2.44 -0.62
C GLN A 29 -14.85 3.81 -0.99
N ASN A 30 -14.44 4.40 -2.12
CA ASN A 30 -14.98 5.69 -2.59
C ASN A 30 -16.47 5.59 -2.94
N ALA A 31 -16.87 4.55 -3.66
CA ALA A 31 -18.26 4.34 -4.05
C ALA A 31 -19.16 4.14 -2.82
N VAL A 32 -18.73 3.34 -1.85
CA VAL A 32 -19.46 3.14 -0.59
C VAL A 32 -19.49 4.43 0.23
N ALA A 33 -18.42 5.21 0.26
CA ALA A 33 -18.35 6.48 0.98
C ALA A 33 -19.26 7.56 0.36
N GLU A 34 -19.35 7.64 -0.96
CA GLU A 34 -20.25 8.56 -1.66
C GLU A 34 -21.72 8.21 -1.42
N VAL A 35 -22.07 6.92 -1.49
CA VAL A 35 -23.41 6.42 -1.16
C VAL A 35 -23.75 6.69 0.31
N ALA A 36 -22.80 6.48 1.22
CA ALA A 36 -22.96 6.81 2.64
C ALA A 36 -23.16 8.32 2.85
N ALA A 37 -22.44 9.17 2.11
CA ALA A 37 -22.55 10.62 2.20
C ALA A 37 -23.90 11.12 1.66
N ALA A 38 -24.41 10.52 0.59
CA ALA A 38 -25.75 10.76 0.07
C ALA A 38 -26.87 10.22 0.97
N ARG A 39 -26.54 9.42 2.00
CA ARG A 39 -27.48 8.73 2.90
C ARG A 39 -28.48 7.85 2.16
N ALA A 40 -28.07 7.32 1.01
CA ALA A 40 -28.91 6.46 0.20
C ALA A 40 -28.88 5.01 0.72
N PRO A 41 -30.01 4.29 0.73
CA PRO A 41 -30.02 2.84 0.90
C PRO A 41 -29.17 2.15 -0.18
N ALA A 42 -28.49 1.05 0.16
CA ALA A 42 -27.49 0.47 -0.73
C ALA A 42 -27.59 -1.05 -0.88
N VAL A 43 -27.41 -1.52 -2.12
CA VAL A 43 -26.97 -2.88 -2.46
C VAL A 43 -25.52 -2.78 -2.95
N VAL A 44 -24.60 -3.43 -2.25
CA VAL A 44 -23.17 -3.41 -2.56
C VAL A 44 -22.76 -4.80 -3.02
N VAL A 45 -22.33 -4.89 -4.28
CA VAL A 45 -21.89 -6.14 -4.90
C VAL A 45 -20.37 -6.16 -4.95
N ALA A 46 -19.74 -7.21 -4.43
CA ALA A 46 -18.30 -7.36 -4.53
C ALA A 46 -17.93 -7.61 -6.00
N GLY A 47 -17.01 -6.81 -6.52
CA GLY A 47 -16.30 -7.14 -7.76
C GLY A 47 -15.07 -8.00 -7.45
N PRO A 48 -14.68 -8.93 -8.34
CA PRO A 48 -13.45 -9.67 -8.17
C PRO A 48 -12.27 -8.68 -8.18
N ARG A 49 -11.46 -8.73 -7.13
CA ARG A 49 -10.26 -7.91 -6.99
C ARG A 49 -9.09 -8.74 -6.49
N PRO A 50 -7.84 -8.34 -6.78
CA PRO A 50 -6.68 -9.18 -6.50
C PRO A 50 -6.49 -9.56 -5.02
N PHE A 51 -7.09 -8.83 -4.07
CA PHE A 51 -6.92 -9.07 -2.63
C PHE A 51 -8.25 -9.22 -1.88
N ASP A 52 -9.34 -9.52 -2.60
CA ASP A 52 -10.70 -9.66 -2.04
C ASP A 52 -11.17 -8.46 -1.22
N GLU A 53 -10.61 -7.27 -1.47
CA GLU A 53 -10.89 -6.09 -0.65
C GLU A 53 -12.37 -5.68 -0.72
N GLN A 54 -13.03 -5.94 -1.86
CA GLN A 54 -14.46 -5.67 -2.01
C GLN A 54 -15.31 -6.73 -1.31
N HIS A 55 -14.88 -7.99 -1.28
CA HIS A 55 -15.54 -9.04 -0.51
C HIS A 55 -15.44 -8.76 0.99
N HIS A 56 -14.27 -8.34 1.49
CA HIS A 56 -14.11 -7.90 2.88
C HIS A 56 -15.00 -6.69 3.21
N THR A 57 -15.06 -5.70 2.31
CA THR A 57 -15.92 -4.53 2.48
C THR A 57 -17.40 -4.94 2.52
N VAL A 58 -17.83 -5.79 1.60
CA VAL A 58 -19.20 -6.31 1.50
C VAL A 58 -19.59 -7.12 2.74
N ALA A 59 -18.72 -8.02 3.20
CA ALA A 59 -18.93 -8.82 4.41
C ALA A 59 -19.09 -7.90 5.63
N ALA A 60 -18.20 -6.93 5.81
CA ALA A 60 -18.29 -5.98 6.92
C ALA A 60 -19.59 -5.15 6.91
N LEU A 61 -20.07 -4.74 5.72
CA LEU A 61 -21.34 -4.03 5.58
C LEU A 61 -22.55 -4.91 5.89
N ARG A 62 -22.50 -6.18 5.47
CA ARG A 62 -23.53 -7.20 5.69
C ARG A 62 -23.65 -7.53 7.18
N ASP A 63 -22.54 -7.86 7.82
CA ASP A 63 -22.48 -8.30 9.22
C ASP A 63 -22.89 -7.18 10.18
N ALA A 64 -22.54 -5.94 9.84
CA ALA A 64 -22.95 -4.76 10.61
C ALA A 64 -24.40 -4.32 10.32
N GLY A 65 -25.10 -4.97 9.37
CA GLY A 65 -26.47 -4.63 8.99
C GLY A 65 -26.61 -3.20 8.42
N LEU A 66 -25.60 -2.75 7.66
CA LEU A 66 -25.49 -1.37 7.16
C LEU A 66 -25.92 -1.23 5.69
N ALA A 67 -25.83 -2.31 4.92
CA ALA A 67 -26.28 -2.38 3.54
C ALA A 67 -26.58 -3.84 3.18
N VAL A 68 -27.24 -4.07 2.05
CA VAL A 68 -27.31 -5.41 1.46
C VAL A 68 -25.99 -5.68 0.77
N GLY A 69 -25.16 -6.54 1.36
CA GLY A 69 -23.88 -6.94 0.77
C GLY A 69 -24.01 -8.26 -0.01
N LEU A 70 -23.50 -8.34 -1.24
CA LEU A 70 -23.54 -9.53 -2.10
C LEU A 70 -22.14 -9.86 -2.62
N ASP A 71 -21.77 -11.14 -2.59
CA ASP A 71 -20.45 -11.58 -3.06
C ASP A 71 -20.37 -11.69 -4.59
N ALA A 72 -21.51 -11.75 -5.27
CA ALA A 72 -21.61 -11.74 -6.73
C ALA A 72 -22.93 -11.11 -7.17
N TRP A 73 -23.03 -10.82 -8.47
CA TRP A 73 -24.28 -10.35 -9.07
C TRP A 73 -25.38 -11.43 -8.93
N PRO A 74 -26.56 -11.10 -8.38
CA PRO A 74 -27.63 -12.06 -8.18
C PRO A 74 -28.45 -12.26 -9.48
N ASP A 75 -29.16 -13.39 -9.55
CA ASP A 75 -30.11 -13.61 -10.66
C ASP A 75 -31.23 -12.56 -10.68
N PRO A 76 -31.77 -12.22 -11.87
CA PRO A 76 -32.78 -11.18 -12.05
C PRO A 76 -33.96 -11.24 -11.08
N GLU A 77 -34.41 -12.46 -10.76
CA GLU A 77 -35.56 -12.73 -9.87
C GLU A 77 -35.34 -12.32 -8.41
N HIS A 78 -34.09 -12.20 -7.97
CA HIS A 78 -33.76 -11.84 -6.58
C HIS A 78 -33.77 -10.32 -6.35
N TRP A 79 -33.69 -9.49 -7.40
CA TRP A 79 -33.59 -8.03 -7.27
C TRP A 79 -34.73 -7.37 -6.50
N PRO A 80 -36.02 -7.68 -6.74
CA PRO A 80 -37.11 -7.05 -6.01
C PRO A 80 -36.98 -7.22 -4.49
N ARG A 81 -36.56 -8.43 -4.05
CA ARG A 81 -36.32 -8.73 -2.63
C ARG A 81 -35.13 -7.96 -2.08
N LEU A 82 -34.02 -7.91 -2.82
CA LEU A 82 -32.77 -7.27 -2.41
C LEU A 82 -32.92 -5.75 -2.31
N LEU A 83 -33.59 -5.13 -3.28
CA LEU A 83 -33.92 -3.70 -3.24
C LEU A 83 -34.85 -3.38 -2.07
N GLY A 84 -35.90 -4.20 -1.84
CA GLY A 84 -36.78 -4.04 -0.68
C GLY A 84 -36.07 -4.25 0.67
N GLN A 85 -35.02 -5.07 0.73
CA GLN A 85 -34.18 -5.20 1.91
C GLN A 85 -33.29 -3.96 2.11
N ALA A 86 -32.68 -3.43 1.05
CA ALA A 86 -31.87 -2.21 1.13
C ALA A 86 -32.68 -1.03 1.67
N VAL A 87 -33.90 -0.81 1.15
CA VAL A 87 -34.83 0.22 1.64
C VAL A 87 -35.12 0.06 3.13
N ARG A 88 -35.37 -1.18 3.61
CA ARG A 88 -35.63 -1.46 5.03
C ARG A 88 -34.42 -1.20 5.94
N ILE A 89 -33.21 -1.47 5.45
CA ILE A 89 -31.97 -1.18 6.19
C ILE A 89 -31.77 0.34 6.30
N GLY A 90 -32.02 1.07 5.21
CA GLY A 90 -31.93 2.52 5.12
C GLY A 90 -30.48 3.05 5.06
N GLY A 91 -30.28 4.18 4.39
CA GLY A 91 -28.95 4.80 4.25
C GLY A 91 -28.37 5.54 5.47
N PRO A 92 -29.16 6.06 6.43
CA PRO A 92 -28.60 6.76 7.60
C PRO A 92 -27.69 5.92 8.50
N ARG A 93 -27.85 4.59 8.52
CA ARG A 93 -26.99 3.69 9.31
C ARG A 93 -25.59 3.59 8.74
N LEU A 94 -25.50 3.42 7.42
CA LEU A 94 -24.25 3.45 6.67
C LEU A 94 -23.54 4.81 6.83
N ALA A 95 -24.30 5.90 6.71
CA ALA A 95 -23.81 7.26 6.93
C ALA A 95 -23.27 7.48 8.35
N ALA A 96 -23.94 6.93 9.37
CA ALA A 96 -23.53 7.04 10.77
C ALA A 96 -22.22 6.29 11.06
N LEU A 97 -21.97 5.12 10.45
CA LEU A 97 -20.69 4.44 10.58
C LEU A 97 -19.57 5.23 9.89
N VAL A 98 -19.78 5.71 8.66
CA VAL A 98 -18.78 6.54 7.97
C VAL A 98 -18.51 7.83 8.75
N ALA A 99 -19.53 8.45 9.34
CA ALA A 99 -19.37 9.59 10.23
C ALA A 99 -18.66 9.23 11.56
N ARG A 100 -18.89 8.04 12.13
CA ARG A 100 -18.18 7.53 13.32
C ARG A 100 -16.75 7.10 13.01
N ARG A 101 -16.45 6.59 11.81
CA ARG A 101 -15.10 6.35 11.30
C ARG A 101 -14.39 7.67 11.07
N ARG A 102 -15.04 8.68 10.47
CA ARG A 102 -14.54 10.07 10.45
C ARG A 102 -14.38 10.66 11.87
N GLY A 103 -15.22 10.26 12.82
CA GLY A 103 -15.18 10.66 14.22
C GLY A 103 -14.13 9.93 15.08
N ARG A 104 -13.72 8.70 14.73
CA ARG A 104 -12.59 7.96 15.32
C ARG A 104 -11.27 8.28 14.62
N ALA A 105 -11.30 8.55 13.30
CA ALA A 105 -10.23 9.16 12.53
C ALA A 105 -9.96 10.62 12.92
N ARG A 106 -10.81 11.22 13.77
CA ARG A 106 -10.57 12.51 14.45
C ARG A 106 -9.56 12.44 15.60
N ARG A 107 -8.72 11.41 15.66
CA ARG A 107 -7.33 11.61 16.11
C ARG A 107 -6.43 12.13 14.98
N ALA A 108 -7.01 12.78 13.96
CA ALA A 108 -6.30 13.70 13.08
C ALA A 108 -5.66 14.79 13.95
N LEU A 109 -4.34 14.72 14.10
CA LEU A 109 -3.59 15.78 14.74
C LEU A 109 -3.74 17.04 13.88
N PRO A 110 -4.28 18.15 14.43
CA PRO A 110 -4.56 19.35 13.64
C PRO A 110 -3.30 19.86 12.93
N ARG A 111 -3.46 20.40 11.72
CA ARG A 111 -2.41 21.14 11.01
C ARG A 111 -1.90 22.27 11.92
N ARG A 112 -0.58 22.38 12.12
CA ARG A 112 -0.02 23.62 12.68
C ARG A 112 -0.24 24.72 11.62
N PRO A 113 -0.85 25.87 11.95
CA PRO A 113 -0.88 26.99 11.03
C PRO A 113 0.55 27.45 10.72
N GLY A 114 0.78 27.91 9.49
CA GLY A 114 2.10 28.29 8.98
C GLY A 114 2.86 29.17 9.97
N ARG A 115 4.04 28.71 10.40
CA ARG A 115 4.93 29.51 11.25
C ARG A 115 5.58 30.60 10.40
N THR A 116 5.36 31.84 10.77
CA THR A 116 6.37 32.90 10.65
C THR A 116 7.67 32.44 11.35
N PRO A 117 8.85 32.79 10.82
CA PRO A 117 10.11 32.31 11.39
C PRO A 117 10.27 32.83 12.82
N PRO A 118 10.69 32.01 13.79
CA PRO A 118 10.89 32.49 15.16
C PRO A 118 12.07 33.46 15.20
N SER A 119 11.91 34.52 15.98
CA SER A 119 13.00 35.42 16.36
C SER A 119 14.10 34.62 17.07
N ARG A 120 15.36 34.87 16.66
CA ARG A 120 16.56 34.21 17.18
C ARG A 120 16.83 34.66 18.63
N GLY A 121 16.41 33.86 19.60
CA GLY A 121 17.07 33.76 20.91
C GLY A 121 18.17 32.69 20.87
N PRO A 122 19.16 32.69 21.79
CA PRO A 122 20.32 31.81 21.71
C PRO A 122 19.90 30.37 22.00
N ALA A 123 19.75 29.58 20.93
CA ALA A 123 19.42 28.17 21.00
C ALA A 123 20.70 27.34 21.17
N GLY A 124 20.69 26.40 22.11
CA GLY A 124 21.57 25.24 22.04
C GLY A 124 21.39 24.58 20.68
N ALA A 125 22.49 24.22 20.01
CA ALA A 125 22.49 23.70 18.65
C ALA A 125 21.53 22.50 18.52
N GLY A 126 20.35 22.74 17.95
CA GLY A 126 19.35 21.69 17.71
C GLY A 126 19.88 20.72 16.68
N ARG A 127 20.11 19.47 17.08
CA ARG A 127 20.57 18.40 16.20
C ARG A 127 19.56 18.21 15.06
N VAL A 128 20.02 18.30 13.81
CA VAL A 128 19.21 18.02 12.62
C VAL A 128 18.93 16.51 12.59
N THR A 129 17.65 16.12 12.54
CA THR A 129 17.24 14.71 12.41
C THR A 129 17.77 14.14 11.10
N ARG A 130 18.57 13.07 11.17
CA ARG A 130 19.08 12.37 9.97
C ARG A 130 18.03 11.42 9.40
N VAL A 131 17.70 11.58 8.12
CA VAL A 131 16.75 10.75 7.38
C VAL A 131 17.49 10.01 6.27
N ALA A 132 17.48 8.68 6.33
CA ALA A 132 18.02 7.83 5.26
C ALA A 132 16.90 7.20 4.44
N VAL A 133 17.18 6.92 3.17
CA VAL A 133 16.31 6.12 2.30
C VAL A 133 16.96 4.76 2.08
N VAL A 134 16.15 3.70 2.10
CA VAL A 134 16.58 2.33 1.81
C VAL A 134 15.78 1.81 0.61
N THR A 135 16.50 1.35 -0.40
CA THR A 135 15.95 0.75 -1.61
C THR A 135 16.57 -0.64 -1.80
N VAL A 136 15.76 -1.65 -2.04
CA VAL A 136 16.23 -3.00 -2.41
C VAL A 136 16.01 -3.20 -3.91
N VAL A 137 16.98 -3.81 -4.60
CA VAL A 137 16.95 -3.87 -6.08
C VAL A 137 17.60 -5.13 -6.63
N HIS A 138 16.96 -5.69 -7.66
CA HIS A 138 17.49 -6.69 -8.59
C HIS A 138 16.94 -6.34 -9.98
N GLY A 139 17.81 -6.16 -10.97
CA GLY A 139 17.41 -5.59 -12.25
C GLY A 139 16.87 -4.17 -12.08
N ARG A 140 15.83 -3.82 -12.85
CA ARG A 140 15.10 -2.53 -12.71
C ARG A 140 16.00 -1.28 -12.74
N HIS A 141 17.14 -1.34 -13.45
CA HIS A 141 18.13 -0.26 -13.46
C HIS A 141 17.57 1.09 -13.92
N GLY A 142 16.67 1.09 -14.91
CA GLY A 142 15.97 2.30 -15.35
C GLY A 142 15.08 2.90 -14.25
N HIS A 143 14.33 2.06 -13.53
CA HIS A 143 13.49 2.49 -12.41
C HIS A 143 14.33 3.08 -11.28
N LEU A 144 15.47 2.45 -10.96
CA LEU A 144 16.42 2.94 -9.94
C LEU A 144 17.00 4.31 -10.32
N ALA A 145 17.40 4.49 -11.60
CA ALA A 145 17.89 5.78 -12.09
C ALA A 145 16.83 6.87 -11.96
N CYS A 146 15.58 6.60 -12.38
CA CYS A 146 14.48 7.56 -12.23
C CYS A 146 14.16 7.85 -10.75
N GLN A 147 14.26 6.85 -9.87
CA GLN A 147 14.10 7.06 -8.43
C GLN A 147 15.19 7.99 -7.87
N HIS A 148 16.47 7.79 -8.23
CA HIS A 148 17.56 8.68 -7.83
C HIS A 148 17.31 10.12 -8.26
N ASP A 149 16.88 10.33 -9.51
CA ASP A 149 16.54 11.66 -10.03
C ASP A 149 15.39 12.30 -9.23
N SER A 150 14.35 11.53 -8.91
CA SER A 150 13.21 12.03 -8.13
C SER A 150 13.58 12.38 -6.68
N LEU A 151 14.45 11.61 -6.04
CA LEU A 151 14.98 11.89 -4.70
C LEU A 151 15.87 13.13 -4.71
N HIS A 152 16.69 13.32 -5.75
CA HIS A 152 17.53 14.50 -5.91
C HIS A 152 16.70 15.78 -6.14
N ALA A 153 15.62 15.69 -6.90
CA ALA A 153 14.68 16.78 -7.15
C ALA A 153 13.77 17.11 -5.95
N GLY A 154 13.79 16.29 -4.89
CA GLY A 154 13.02 16.50 -3.67
C GLY A 154 13.35 17.80 -2.96
N ARG A 155 12.37 18.41 -2.29
CA ARG A 155 12.59 19.61 -1.45
C ARG A 155 13.58 19.35 -0.31
N ARG A 156 13.59 18.11 0.17
CA ARG A 156 14.60 17.52 1.03
C ARG A 156 15.19 16.33 0.31
N GLN A 157 16.52 16.29 0.20
CA GLN A 157 17.27 15.11 -0.22
C GLN A 157 17.58 14.23 1.00
N PRO A 158 17.78 12.91 0.81
CA PRO A 158 18.20 12.05 1.90
C PRO A 158 19.58 12.43 2.45
N ASP A 159 19.79 12.23 3.75
CA ASP A 159 21.10 12.37 4.37
C ASP A 159 22.00 11.18 4.03
N GLY A 160 21.41 10.04 3.64
CA GLY A 160 22.09 8.89 3.06
C GLY A 160 21.10 7.99 2.30
N LEU A 161 21.55 7.37 1.22
CA LEU A 161 20.77 6.45 0.40
C LEU A 161 21.42 5.07 0.42
N VAL A 162 20.75 4.08 1.01
CA VAL A 162 21.25 2.70 1.04
C VAL A 162 20.56 1.92 -0.07
N VAL A 163 21.35 1.41 -1.02
CA VAL A 163 20.86 0.60 -2.13
C VAL A 163 21.36 -0.82 -1.94
N VAL A 164 20.45 -1.74 -1.61
CA VAL A 164 20.79 -3.15 -1.40
C VAL A 164 20.66 -3.89 -2.73
N ALA A 165 21.81 -4.23 -3.32
CA ALA A 165 21.91 -4.96 -4.57
C ALA A 165 21.77 -6.47 -4.32
N MET A 166 20.63 -7.05 -4.70
CA MET A 166 20.37 -8.48 -4.54
C MET A 166 20.95 -9.24 -5.72
N GLY A 167 22.20 -9.70 -5.60
CA GLY A 167 22.85 -10.56 -6.62
C GLY A 167 22.97 -9.89 -7.99
N ASP A 168 23.05 -8.56 -8.01
CA ASP A 168 23.11 -7.75 -9.22
C ASP A 168 24.24 -6.72 -9.13
N PRO A 169 25.44 -7.03 -9.67
CA PRO A 169 26.59 -6.13 -9.57
C PRO A 169 26.43 -4.85 -10.40
N GLN A 170 25.53 -4.81 -11.39
CA GLN A 170 25.35 -3.63 -12.25
C GLN A 170 24.68 -2.46 -11.51
N VAL A 171 24.03 -2.74 -10.38
CA VAL A 171 23.44 -1.71 -9.50
C VAL A 171 24.49 -0.68 -9.07
N ALA A 172 25.73 -1.10 -8.82
CA ALA A 172 26.79 -0.18 -8.41
C ALA A 172 27.08 0.89 -9.49
N ASP A 173 27.08 0.50 -10.76
CA ASP A 173 27.30 1.41 -11.88
C ASP A 173 26.14 2.41 -12.05
N VAL A 174 24.90 1.95 -11.88
CA VAL A 174 23.71 2.80 -11.93
C VAL A 174 23.75 3.85 -10.81
N VAL A 175 24.09 3.42 -9.59
CA VAL A 175 24.21 4.30 -8.43
C VAL A 175 25.33 5.32 -8.61
N ALA A 176 26.49 4.89 -9.11
CA ALA A 176 27.65 5.76 -9.35
C ALA A 176 27.40 6.82 -10.44
N ALA A 177 26.54 6.52 -11.42
CA ALA A 177 26.15 7.46 -12.47
C ALA A 177 25.05 8.45 -12.04
N GLY A 178 24.35 8.16 -10.94
CA GLY A 178 23.19 8.95 -10.48
C GLY A 178 23.55 10.23 -9.71
N PRO A 179 22.61 11.18 -9.58
CA PRO A 179 22.84 12.49 -8.95
C PRO A 179 23.01 12.47 -7.43
N LEU A 180 22.93 11.30 -6.79
CA LEU A 180 23.11 11.08 -5.34
C LEU A 180 24.29 10.14 -5.04
N ALA A 181 25.19 9.93 -6.01
CA ALA A 181 26.31 8.99 -5.88
C ALA A 181 27.18 9.26 -4.63
N ASP A 182 27.41 10.53 -4.28
CA ASP A 182 28.21 10.96 -3.12
C ASP A 182 27.57 10.64 -1.75
N ARG A 183 26.29 10.30 -1.74
CA ARG A 183 25.49 9.96 -0.54
C ARG A 183 25.00 8.52 -0.54
N SER A 184 25.31 7.76 -1.59
CA SER A 184 24.79 6.42 -1.79
C SER A 184 25.74 5.35 -1.27
N HIS A 185 25.17 4.36 -0.60
CA HIS A 185 25.86 3.20 -0.06
C HIS A 185 25.29 1.95 -0.72
N VAL A 186 26.06 1.34 -1.62
CA VAL A 186 25.66 0.08 -2.25
C VAL A 186 26.05 -1.07 -1.33
N VAL A 187 25.07 -1.89 -0.97
CA VAL A 187 25.27 -3.06 -0.11
C VAL A 187 24.93 -4.30 -0.90
N ASP A 188 25.93 -5.11 -1.21
CA ASP A 188 25.74 -6.37 -1.91
C ASP A 188 25.10 -7.41 -0.99
N LEU A 189 24.06 -8.09 -1.49
CA LEU A 189 23.42 -9.22 -0.86
C LEU A 189 23.35 -10.38 -1.86
N PRO A 190 24.06 -11.50 -1.61
CA PRO A 190 23.98 -12.68 -2.47
C PRO A 190 22.54 -13.21 -2.57
N THR A 191 22.19 -13.75 -3.74
CA THR A 191 20.87 -14.33 -4.00
C THR A 191 20.96 -15.83 -4.22
N GLY A 192 19.93 -16.54 -3.73
CA GLY A 192 19.69 -17.93 -4.08
C GLY A 192 18.75 -18.04 -5.29
N PRO A 193 18.01 -19.15 -5.43
CA PRO A 193 17.02 -19.31 -6.51
C PRO A 193 15.83 -18.35 -6.40
N ARG A 194 15.65 -17.71 -5.24
CA ARG A 194 14.58 -16.74 -4.96
C ARG A 194 15.19 -15.46 -4.43
N LEU A 195 14.55 -14.35 -4.77
CA LEU A 195 15.00 -13.04 -4.30
C LEU A 195 14.79 -12.90 -2.79
N PRO A 196 15.81 -12.47 -2.02
CA PRO A 196 15.74 -12.36 -0.58
C PRO A 196 15.18 -10.98 -0.15
N LEU A 197 13.98 -10.60 -0.62
CA LEU A 197 13.41 -9.26 -0.40
C LEU A 197 13.37 -8.85 1.08
N ALA A 198 12.91 -9.75 1.96
CA ALA A 198 12.86 -9.52 3.40
C ALA A 198 14.25 -9.26 4.00
N ALA A 199 15.23 -10.11 3.68
CA ALA A 199 16.60 -9.98 4.17
C ALA A 199 17.28 -8.71 3.61
N ALA A 200 16.98 -8.34 2.36
CA ALA A 200 17.48 -7.11 1.76
C ALA A 200 16.96 -5.87 2.49
N ARG A 201 15.66 -5.83 2.83
CA ARG A 201 15.06 -4.73 3.60
C ARG A 201 15.66 -4.65 5.00
N ASN A 202 15.87 -5.79 5.67
CA ASN A 202 16.56 -5.85 6.95
C ASN A 202 17.99 -5.32 6.86
N ARG A 203 18.77 -5.81 5.90
CA ARG A 203 20.17 -5.40 5.70
C ARG A 203 20.28 -3.89 5.45
N GLY A 204 19.41 -3.35 4.61
CA GLY A 204 19.38 -1.93 4.28
C GLY A 204 19.01 -1.06 5.48
N ALA A 205 17.95 -1.42 6.22
CA ALA A 205 17.55 -0.70 7.42
C ALA A 205 18.61 -0.75 8.53
N CYS A 206 19.20 -1.92 8.80
CA CYS A 206 20.32 -2.06 9.74
C CYS A 206 21.50 -1.17 9.34
N HIS A 207 21.92 -1.20 8.06
CA HIS A 207 22.99 -0.33 7.58
C HIS A 207 22.66 1.16 7.78
N ALA A 208 21.44 1.58 7.46
CA ALA A 208 21.02 2.96 7.64
C ALA A 208 21.02 3.41 9.12
N PHE A 209 20.57 2.55 10.04
CA PHE A 209 20.55 2.88 11.47
C PHE A 209 21.94 2.80 12.11
N GLU A 210 22.72 1.76 11.81
CA GLU A 210 23.97 1.45 12.51
C GLU A 210 25.17 2.18 11.91
N GLU A 211 25.31 2.17 10.57
CA GLU A 211 26.46 2.75 9.89
C GLU A 211 26.26 4.25 9.59
N LEU A 212 25.06 4.64 9.14
CA LEU A 212 24.77 6.03 8.81
C LEU A 212 24.23 6.83 10.00
N GLY A 213 23.81 6.15 11.07
CA GLY A 213 23.25 6.77 12.27
C GLY A 213 21.96 7.53 11.98
N ALA A 214 21.15 7.05 11.03
CA ALA A 214 19.84 7.60 10.72
C ALA A 214 18.92 7.52 11.93
N GLU A 215 18.10 8.54 12.13
CA GLU A 215 17.06 8.54 13.18
C GLU A 215 15.71 8.08 12.62
N LEU A 216 15.50 8.29 11.33
CA LEU A 216 14.33 7.85 10.58
C LEU A 216 14.80 7.21 9.27
N VAL A 217 14.32 6.00 8.99
CA VAL A 217 14.59 5.31 7.72
C VAL A 217 13.29 5.24 6.93
N VAL A 218 13.35 5.70 5.68
CA VAL A 218 12.28 5.59 4.70
C VAL A 218 12.62 4.42 3.76
N LEU A 219 11.83 3.36 3.80
CA LEU A 219 11.92 2.28 2.82
C LEU A 219 11.07 2.67 1.61
N LEU A 220 11.69 2.63 0.42
CA LEU A 220 11.07 2.99 -0.85
C LEU A 220 11.41 1.92 -1.87
N ASP A 221 10.41 1.23 -2.41
CA ASP A 221 10.64 0.21 -3.44
C ASP A 221 11.25 0.85 -4.70
N VAL A 222 12.11 0.11 -5.41
CA VAL A 222 12.91 0.64 -6.54
C VAL A 222 12.06 1.23 -7.67
N ASP A 223 10.83 0.75 -7.84
CA ASP A 223 9.88 1.24 -8.81
C ASP A 223 9.06 2.45 -8.33
N CYS A 224 9.32 3.00 -7.14
CA CYS A 224 8.64 4.20 -6.67
C CYS A 224 9.47 5.46 -6.90
N LEU A 225 8.90 6.47 -7.55
CA LEU A 225 9.44 7.84 -7.58
C LEU A 225 9.06 8.56 -6.28
N ALA A 226 10.00 9.35 -5.74
CA ALA A 226 9.74 10.24 -4.63
C ALA A 226 9.07 11.53 -5.13
N GLY A 227 7.88 11.84 -4.62
CA GLY A 227 7.30 13.16 -4.83
C GLY A 227 8.13 14.24 -4.10
N PRO A 228 8.05 15.52 -4.52
CA PRO A 228 8.90 16.58 -3.98
C PRO A 228 8.83 16.76 -2.45
N GLY A 229 7.74 16.30 -1.82
CA GLY A 229 7.52 16.37 -0.38
C GLY A 229 7.76 15.09 0.40
N LEU A 230 8.13 13.97 -0.23
CA LEU A 230 8.17 12.64 0.40
C LEU A 230 8.88 12.64 1.76
N LEU A 231 10.14 13.08 1.78
CA LEU A 231 10.98 13.02 2.99
C LEU A 231 10.55 14.03 4.06
N ASP A 232 10.13 15.23 3.66
CA ASP A 232 9.58 16.22 4.60
C ASP A 232 8.27 15.72 5.23
N GLY A 233 7.42 15.06 4.44
CA GLY A 233 6.16 14.47 4.89
C GLY A 233 6.38 13.37 5.93
N TYR A 234 7.32 12.44 5.67
CA TYR A 234 7.67 11.42 6.66
C TYR A 234 8.25 12.02 7.93
N LEU A 235 9.14 12.99 7.82
CA LEU A 235 9.75 13.66 8.97
C LEU A 235 8.71 14.43 9.82
N ASP A 236 7.78 15.15 9.18
CA ASP A 236 6.69 15.84 9.88
C ASP A 236 5.73 14.84 10.53
N GLY A 237 5.33 13.79 9.81
CA GLY A 237 4.48 12.71 10.33
C GLY A 237 5.09 12.02 11.54
N TRP A 238 6.40 11.72 11.50
CA TRP A 238 7.15 11.15 12.62
C TRP A 238 7.13 12.07 13.85
N ARG A 239 7.39 13.37 13.65
CA ARG A 239 7.37 14.36 14.74
C ARG A 239 5.98 14.55 15.35
N ARG A 240 4.92 14.48 14.54
CA ARG A 240 3.53 14.72 14.97
C ARG A 240 2.94 13.52 15.72
N THR A 241 3.28 12.30 15.32
CA THR A 241 2.71 11.07 15.89
C THR A 241 3.25 10.72 17.29
N GLY A 242 4.27 11.43 17.77
CA GLY A 242 4.68 11.44 19.19
C GLY A 242 5.79 10.43 19.51
N PRO A 243 5.82 9.79 20.69
CA PRO A 243 6.73 8.68 21.02
C PRO A 243 6.05 7.29 20.90
N GLY A 244 6.84 6.21 20.89
CA GLY A 244 6.39 4.81 20.82
C GLY A 244 6.51 4.16 19.44
N PRO A 245 6.46 2.81 19.34
CA PRO A 245 6.59 2.10 18.07
C PRO A 245 5.50 2.51 17.07
N ARG A 246 5.89 2.86 15.85
CA ARG A 246 4.96 3.27 14.80
C ARG A 246 5.52 3.08 13.39
N LEU A 247 4.64 2.66 12.50
CA LEU A 247 4.86 2.69 11.06
C LEU A 247 4.17 3.92 10.48
N LEU A 248 4.86 4.62 9.58
CA LEU A 248 4.33 5.76 8.85
C LEU A 248 4.26 5.36 7.39
N SER A 249 3.09 5.38 6.77
CA SER A 249 2.93 5.00 5.36
C SER A 249 2.41 6.19 4.56
N GLY A 250 3.21 6.61 3.59
CA GLY A 250 2.86 7.65 2.63
C GLY A 250 1.83 7.17 1.62
N THR A 251 1.28 8.11 0.86
CA THR A 251 0.41 7.79 -0.27
C THR A 251 1.26 7.25 -1.42
N VAL A 252 0.78 6.20 -2.07
CA VAL A 252 1.39 5.65 -3.29
C VAL A 252 0.35 5.70 -4.39
N SER A 253 0.64 6.45 -5.45
CA SER A 253 -0.17 6.54 -6.66
C SER A 253 0.48 5.76 -7.79
N TYR A 254 -0.33 5.15 -8.66
CA TYR A 254 0.17 4.31 -9.75
C TYR A 254 0.20 5.11 -11.05
N LEU A 255 1.34 5.08 -11.74
CA LEU A 255 1.54 5.75 -13.02
C LEU A 255 1.14 4.83 -14.17
N ASP A 256 0.58 5.45 -15.21
CA ASP A 256 0.39 4.81 -16.52
C ASP A 256 1.75 4.62 -17.23
N PRO A 257 1.85 3.82 -18.31
CA PRO A 257 3.10 3.68 -19.06
C PRO A 257 3.71 5.03 -19.45
N PRO A 258 5.04 5.21 -19.30
CA PRO A 258 5.68 6.47 -19.61
C PRO A 258 5.66 6.75 -21.12
N GLY A 259 5.63 8.02 -21.49
CA GLY A 259 5.86 8.44 -22.87
C GLY A 259 7.32 8.26 -23.30
N ALA A 260 7.64 8.56 -24.57
CA ALA A 260 8.99 8.42 -25.12
C ALA A 260 10.06 9.26 -24.39
N GLY A 261 9.66 10.31 -23.66
CA GLY A 261 10.54 11.15 -22.84
C GLY A 261 10.54 10.82 -21.34
N GLY A 262 9.95 9.70 -20.92
CA GLY A 262 9.74 9.38 -19.51
C GLY A 262 8.48 10.04 -18.93
N TYR A 263 8.41 10.12 -17.59
CA TYR A 263 7.30 10.75 -16.86
C TYR A 263 7.45 12.27 -16.84
N HIS A 264 6.35 12.98 -17.11
CA HIS A 264 6.24 14.43 -16.97
C HIS A 264 5.50 14.80 -15.67
N PRO A 265 5.72 15.98 -15.06
CA PRO A 265 4.99 16.42 -13.86
C PRO A 265 3.47 16.22 -13.90
N SER A 266 2.85 16.43 -15.06
CA SER A 266 1.41 16.21 -15.27
C SER A 266 0.97 14.75 -15.07
N ASP A 267 1.85 13.78 -15.30
CA ASP A 267 1.57 12.36 -15.13
C ASP A 267 1.47 12.03 -13.63
N LEU A 268 2.32 12.67 -12.81
CA LEU A 268 2.26 12.54 -11.35
C LEU A 268 0.95 13.14 -10.79
N ASP A 269 0.49 14.27 -11.34
CA ASP A 269 -0.79 14.89 -10.95
C ASP A 269 -2.01 14.02 -11.36
N ALA A 270 -1.91 13.31 -12.48
CA ALA A 270 -2.94 12.41 -12.98
C ALA A 270 -2.97 11.05 -12.27
N ALA A 271 -1.86 10.64 -11.63
CA ALA A 271 -1.75 9.37 -10.93
C ALA A 271 -2.81 9.25 -9.82
N ARG A 272 -3.25 8.00 -9.56
CA ARG A 272 -4.27 7.71 -8.55
C ARG A 272 -3.78 6.65 -7.57
N PRO A 273 -4.07 6.79 -6.27
CA PRO A 273 -3.77 5.75 -5.29
C PRO A 273 -4.66 4.52 -5.50
N HIS A 274 -4.20 3.38 -4.99
CA HIS A 274 -5.02 2.16 -5.01
C HIS A 274 -6.28 2.37 -4.16
N ALA A 275 -7.45 2.06 -4.72
CA ALA A 275 -8.75 2.33 -4.09
C ALA A 275 -9.00 1.57 -2.77
N ALA A 276 -8.16 0.58 -2.45
CA ALA A 276 -8.22 -0.17 -1.20
C ALA A 276 -7.45 0.49 -0.04
N ARG A 277 -6.45 1.34 -0.35
CA ARG A 277 -5.62 2.02 0.67
C ARG A 277 -6.17 3.41 0.95
N PRO A 278 -6.23 3.82 2.23
CA PRO A 278 -6.53 5.20 2.57
C PRO A 278 -5.57 6.16 1.87
N ALA A 279 -6.13 7.22 1.28
CA ALA A 279 -5.38 8.31 0.66
C ALA A 279 -5.75 9.62 1.36
N PRO A 280 -5.11 9.93 2.52
CA PRO A 280 -5.38 11.16 3.24
C PRO A 280 -5.08 12.39 2.38
N LEU A 281 -5.82 13.47 2.61
CA LEU A 281 -5.53 14.75 1.95
C LEU A 281 -4.21 15.34 2.48
N PRO A 282 -3.54 16.23 1.72
CA PRO A 282 -2.38 16.96 2.21
C PRO A 282 -2.64 17.65 3.57
N GLY A 283 -1.77 17.42 4.55
CA GLY A 283 -1.88 17.84 5.94
C GLY A 283 -2.49 16.80 6.89
N GLU A 284 -3.14 15.75 6.38
CA GLU A 284 -3.84 14.76 7.19
C GLU A 284 -2.95 13.61 7.64
N LEU A 285 -3.19 13.18 8.88
CA LEU A 285 -2.65 11.95 9.46
C LEU A 285 -3.83 11.10 9.92
N LEU A 286 -3.92 9.86 9.41
CA LEU A 286 -4.97 8.93 9.79
C LEU A 286 -4.35 7.72 10.50
N LEU A 287 -4.78 7.45 11.73
CA LEU A 287 -4.44 6.19 12.39
C LEU A 287 -5.17 5.05 11.66
N ALA A 288 -4.44 4.03 11.23
CA ALA A 288 -4.99 2.88 10.56
C ALA A 288 -5.88 2.07 11.50
N ASP A 289 -6.99 1.56 10.96
CA ASP A 289 -7.89 0.60 11.61
C ASP A 289 -7.65 -0.84 11.15
N ASP A 290 -6.86 -1.03 10.09
CA ASP A 290 -6.49 -2.33 9.52
C ASP A 290 -5.04 -2.33 9.01
N LEU A 291 -4.15 -3.07 9.69
CA LEU A 291 -2.74 -3.19 9.30
C LEU A 291 -2.51 -4.21 8.18
N ARG A 292 -3.53 -4.96 7.75
CA ARG A 292 -3.43 -5.83 6.56
C ARG A 292 -3.23 -5.05 5.26
N LEU A 293 -3.51 -3.74 5.28
CA LEU A 293 -3.30 -2.83 4.16
C LEU A 293 -1.87 -2.23 4.14
N PHE A 294 -1.02 -2.60 5.10
CA PHE A 294 0.39 -2.20 5.10
C PHE A 294 1.10 -2.88 3.94
N TRP A 295 1.31 -2.14 2.86
CA TRP A 295 2.15 -2.56 1.74
C TRP A 295 3.45 -1.76 1.80
N SER A 296 4.58 -2.46 1.74
CA SER A 296 5.91 -1.90 2.03
C SER A 296 6.50 -1.03 0.92
N LEU A 297 5.70 -0.63 -0.09
CA LEU A 297 6.11 0.20 -1.24
C LEU A 297 6.77 1.53 -0.82
N SER A 298 6.21 2.17 0.20
CA SER A 298 6.69 3.43 0.76
C SER A 298 6.24 3.53 2.21
N PHE A 299 7.19 3.45 3.14
CA PHE A 299 6.93 3.66 4.55
C PHE A 299 8.19 4.11 5.30
N ALA A 300 8.01 4.61 6.51
CA ALA A 300 9.11 4.99 7.39
C ALA A 300 8.95 4.38 8.79
N ALA A 301 10.10 4.08 9.40
CA ALA A 301 10.22 3.60 10.76
C ALA A 301 11.47 4.23 11.42
N ASP A 302 11.39 4.46 12.73
CA ASP A 302 12.57 4.79 13.53
C ASP A 302 13.23 3.53 14.09
N ALA A 303 14.45 3.65 14.61
CA ALA A 303 15.22 2.53 15.13
C ALA A 303 14.50 1.80 16.27
N ALA A 304 13.76 2.54 17.11
CA ALA A 304 12.98 1.98 18.21
C ALA A 304 11.84 1.10 17.69
N THR A 305 11.12 1.56 16.67
CA THR A 305 10.09 0.75 15.99
C THR A 305 10.72 -0.46 15.35
N TRP A 306 11.81 -0.28 14.59
CA TRP A 306 12.46 -1.39 13.88
C TRP A 306 12.92 -2.50 14.84
N SER A 307 13.55 -2.10 15.95
CA SER A 307 13.98 -3.02 17.02
C SER A 307 12.82 -3.73 17.70
N ALA A 308 11.70 -3.02 17.95
CA ALA A 308 10.52 -3.62 18.57
C ALA A 308 9.84 -4.67 17.65
N VAL A 309 9.79 -4.42 16.34
CA VAL A 309 9.24 -5.37 15.35
C VAL A 309 10.20 -6.52 15.05
N GLY A 310 11.50 -6.27 15.17
CA GLY A 310 12.56 -7.23 14.85
C GLY A 310 12.72 -7.47 13.35
N GLY A 311 12.45 -6.45 12.53
CA GLY A 311 12.56 -6.53 11.07
C GLY A 311 11.52 -7.42 10.38
N PHE A 312 11.73 -7.64 9.07
CA PHE A 312 11.00 -8.60 8.24
C PHE A 312 11.44 -10.04 8.56
N ASP A 313 10.54 -11.01 8.46
CA ASP A 313 10.90 -12.43 8.54
C ASP A 313 11.59 -12.89 7.25
N GLU A 314 12.87 -13.23 7.34
CA GLU A 314 13.69 -13.62 6.20
C GLU A 314 13.32 -15.00 5.62
N GLY A 315 12.46 -15.76 6.29
CA GLY A 315 11.89 -16.97 5.70
C GLY A 315 10.87 -16.72 4.59
N TYR A 316 10.45 -15.46 4.37
CA TYR A 316 9.76 -15.06 3.15
C TYR A 316 10.78 -14.71 2.07
N GLU A 317 11.01 -15.67 1.16
CA GLU A 317 11.80 -15.46 -0.06
C GLU A 317 10.88 -15.23 -1.26
N GLY A 318 11.43 -14.78 -2.39
CA GLY A 318 10.66 -14.58 -3.61
C GLY A 318 9.64 -13.45 -3.44
N TYR A 319 8.47 -13.59 -4.08
CA TYR A 319 7.45 -12.55 -4.11
C TYR A 319 6.22 -12.87 -3.26
N GLY A 320 5.81 -11.90 -2.42
CA GLY A 320 4.51 -11.84 -1.75
C GLY A 320 4.51 -12.33 -0.30
N GLY A 321 3.74 -11.65 0.55
CA GLY A 321 3.43 -12.05 1.93
C GLY A 321 4.39 -11.50 3.00
N GLU A 322 5.59 -11.06 2.63
CA GLU A 322 6.58 -10.54 3.57
C GLU A 322 6.15 -9.20 4.21
N ASP A 323 5.47 -8.35 3.44
CA ASP A 323 4.96 -7.06 3.89
C ASP A 323 3.79 -7.23 4.87
N THR A 324 2.91 -8.16 4.55
CA THR A 324 1.73 -8.51 5.35
C THR A 324 2.18 -9.10 6.69
N ASP A 325 3.18 -9.98 6.70
CA ASP A 325 3.78 -10.51 7.93
C ASP A 325 4.43 -9.42 8.76
N PHE A 326 5.22 -8.52 8.14
CA PHE A 326 5.81 -7.38 8.85
C PHE A 326 4.74 -6.49 9.49
N GLY A 327 3.63 -6.24 8.80
CA GLY A 327 2.47 -5.55 9.34
C GLY A 327 1.90 -6.23 10.59
N GLN A 328 1.71 -7.56 10.56
CA GLN A 328 1.21 -8.33 11.72
C GLN A 328 2.21 -8.37 12.88
N ARG A 329 3.52 -8.48 12.59
CA ARG A 329 4.58 -8.38 13.60
C ARG A 329 4.57 -7.00 14.26
N ALA A 330 4.36 -5.95 13.49
CA ALA A 330 4.24 -4.59 14.00
C ALA A 330 3.05 -4.44 14.96
N VAL A 331 1.88 -4.97 14.61
CA VAL A 331 0.72 -5.04 15.52
C VAL A 331 1.09 -5.76 16.82
N SER A 332 1.72 -6.94 16.70
CA SER A 332 2.09 -7.78 17.84
C SER A 332 3.11 -7.11 18.76
N ALA A 333 3.97 -6.25 18.21
CA ALA A 333 4.91 -5.42 18.94
C ALA A 333 4.30 -4.13 19.54
N GLY A 334 2.98 -3.92 19.38
CA GLY A 334 2.27 -2.74 19.86
C GLY A 334 2.48 -1.49 19.01
N ALA A 335 2.95 -1.63 17.77
CA ALA A 335 3.14 -0.50 16.88
C ALA A 335 1.82 0.02 16.31
N SER A 336 1.72 1.34 16.20
CA SER A 336 0.62 2.00 15.47
C SER A 336 0.98 2.17 13.99
N LEU A 337 0.03 2.08 13.07
CA LEU A 337 0.23 2.47 11.67
C LEU A 337 -0.49 3.79 11.39
N TRP A 338 0.21 4.72 10.75
CA TRP A 338 -0.33 6.01 10.33
C TRP A 338 -0.24 6.19 8.83
N TRP A 339 -1.33 6.65 8.21
CA TRP A 339 -1.38 7.10 6.83
C TRP A 339 -1.07 8.59 6.75
N LEU A 340 -0.16 8.98 5.85
CA LEU A 340 0.34 10.35 5.71
C LEU A 340 -0.07 10.91 4.34
N GLY A 341 -0.84 12.01 4.33
CA GLY A 341 -1.18 12.70 3.09
C GLY A 341 -0.05 13.54 2.47
N ASP A 342 1.00 13.84 3.25
CA ASP A 342 2.10 14.73 2.86
C ASP A 342 3.37 14.01 2.36
N ALA A 343 3.35 12.68 2.31
CA ALA A 343 4.48 11.86 1.86
C ALA A 343 4.14 11.08 0.57
N PRO A 344 3.99 11.75 -0.60
CA PRO A 344 3.58 11.09 -1.83
C PRO A 344 4.74 10.37 -2.52
N ALA A 345 4.50 9.12 -2.91
CA ALA A 345 5.31 8.34 -3.84
C ALA A 345 4.50 7.90 -5.05
N TYR A 346 5.18 7.57 -6.15
CA TYR A 346 4.54 7.22 -7.41
C TYR A 346 5.14 5.94 -7.97
N HIS A 347 4.35 4.88 -8.00
CA HIS A 347 4.76 3.60 -8.54
C HIS A 347 4.82 3.70 -10.06
N GLN A 348 6.05 3.63 -10.58
CA GLN A 348 6.35 3.60 -11.99
C GLN A 348 5.70 2.37 -12.63
N TRP A 349 5.15 2.55 -13.81
CA TRP A 349 4.62 1.45 -14.59
C TRP A 349 5.69 0.41 -14.91
N HIS A 350 5.29 -0.85 -14.85
CA HIS A 350 5.94 -1.98 -15.49
C HIS A 350 4.91 -3.08 -15.75
N PRO A 351 5.15 -4.01 -16.69
CA PRO A 351 4.26 -5.14 -16.88
C PRO A 351 4.20 -5.98 -15.59
N VAL A 352 2.99 -6.39 -15.22
CA VAL A 352 2.67 -7.31 -14.12
C VAL A 352 1.48 -8.15 -14.55
N SER A 353 1.52 -9.47 -14.33
CA SER A 353 0.33 -10.29 -14.53
C SER A 353 -0.67 -10.08 -13.40
N ALA A 354 -1.98 -10.14 -13.69
CA ALA A 354 -3.03 -10.11 -12.68
C ALA A 354 -3.86 -11.40 -12.73
N PRO A 355 -3.73 -12.32 -11.74
CA PRO A 355 -2.72 -12.35 -10.67
C PRO A 355 -1.30 -12.61 -11.22
N PRO A 356 -0.25 -12.39 -10.40
CA PRO A 356 1.15 -12.59 -10.76
C PRO A 356 1.47 -14.10 -10.93
N VAL A 357 1.11 -14.66 -12.08
CA VAL A 357 1.24 -16.10 -12.36
C VAL A 357 2.68 -16.59 -12.36
N GLU A 358 3.63 -15.72 -12.71
CA GLU A 358 5.08 -15.89 -12.64
C GLU A 358 5.61 -16.09 -11.21
N HIS A 359 4.78 -15.81 -10.20
CA HIS A 359 5.14 -15.91 -8.80
C HIS A 359 4.25 -16.89 -8.02
N VAL A 360 3.49 -17.75 -8.72
CA VAL A 360 2.53 -18.67 -8.08
C VAL A 360 3.20 -19.56 -7.01
N ALA A 361 4.40 -20.08 -7.29
CA ALA A 361 5.11 -20.95 -6.36
C ALA A 361 5.57 -20.22 -5.09
N ASP A 362 6.00 -18.96 -5.23
CA ASP A 362 6.41 -18.13 -4.10
C ASP A 362 5.21 -17.72 -3.27
N ILE A 363 4.14 -17.25 -3.91
CA ILE A 363 2.91 -16.81 -3.23
C ILE A 363 2.27 -17.96 -2.47
N VAL A 364 2.15 -19.15 -3.06
CA VAL A 364 1.58 -20.32 -2.38
C VAL A 364 2.43 -20.72 -1.17
N ARG A 365 3.76 -20.82 -1.32
CA ARG A 365 4.66 -21.15 -0.21
C ARG A 365 4.56 -20.12 0.91
N ASN A 366 4.62 -18.84 0.57
CA ASN A 366 4.60 -17.75 1.53
C ASN A 366 3.23 -17.62 2.20
N ALA A 367 2.12 -17.89 1.48
CA ALA A 367 0.79 -17.94 2.06
C ALA A 367 0.63 -19.04 3.11
N ASN A 368 1.16 -20.26 2.84
CA ASN A 368 1.17 -21.33 3.84
C ASN A 368 2.01 -20.97 5.06
N ARG A 369 3.23 -20.43 4.86
CA ARG A 369 4.08 -19.97 5.97
C ARG A 369 3.35 -18.93 6.84
N PHE A 370 2.68 -17.98 6.20
CA PHE A 370 1.92 -16.95 6.90
C PHE A 370 0.76 -17.58 7.68
N HIS A 371 0.01 -18.48 7.05
CA HIS A 371 -1.09 -19.20 7.69
C HIS A 371 -0.64 -19.98 8.92
N ASP A 372 0.50 -20.68 8.85
CA ASP A 372 1.05 -21.42 9.99
C ASP A 372 1.33 -20.51 11.21
N ARG A 373 1.70 -19.24 10.95
CA ARG A 373 1.97 -18.27 12.02
C ARG A 373 0.73 -17.57 12.53
N TRP A 374 -0.18 -17.18 11.64
CA TRP A 374 -1.26 -16.23 11.94
C TRP A 374 -2.66 -16.84 11.91
N GLY A 375 -2.82 -18.06 11.40
CA GLY A 375 -4.08 -18.81 11.35
C GLY A 375 -5.05 -18.38 10.25
N TRP A 376 -4.60 -17.61 9.26
CA TRP A 376 -5.38 -17.19 8.09
C TRP A 376 -4.47 -16.98 6.88
N PHE A 377 -5.00 -17.03 5.66
CA PHE A 377 -4.20 -16.87 4.43
C PHE A 377 -4.12 -15.41 3.96
N PRO A 378 -2.92 -14.88 3.67
CA PRO A 378 -2.78 -13.59 3.02
C PRO A 378 -3.07 -13.73 1.51
N MET A 379 -3.28 -12.62 0.82
CA MET A 379 -3.41 -12.61 -0.64
C MET A 379 -4.54 -13.53 -1.18
N GLN A 380 -5.64 -13.68 -0.44
CA GLN A 380 -6.73 -14.61 -0.77
C GLN A 380 -7.22 -14.46 -2.22
N GLY A 381 -7.39 -13.22 -2.71
CA GLY A 381 -7.86 -12.98 -4.07
C GLY A 381 -6.90 -13.51 -5.15
N TRP A 382 -5.59 -13.56 -4.87
CA TRP A 382 -4.62 -14.22 -5.75
C TRP A 382 -4.72 -15.74 -5.66
N LEU A 383 -4.84 -16.30 -4.45
CA LEU A 383 -5.00 -17.75 -4.25
C LEU A 383 -6.26 -18.26 -4.96
N ASP A 384 -7.39 -17.57 -4.82
CA ASP A 384 -8.65 -17.90 -5.48
C ASP A 384 -8.53 -17.76 -7.00
N ALA A 385 -7.87 -16.72 -7.49
CA ALA A 385 -7.62 -16.55 -8.92
C ALA A 385 -6.69 -17.63 -9.50
N PHE A 386 -5.70 -18.11 -8.72
CA PHE A 386 -4.87 -19.25 -9.10
C PHE A 386 -5.68 -20.54 -9.13
N ALA A 387 -6.58 -20.77 -8.17
CA ALA A 387 -7.50 -21.91 -8.18
C ALA A 387 -8.43 -21.90 -9.39
N ALA A 388 -9.04 -20.75 -9.69
CA ALA A 388 -9.90 -20.60 -10.86
C ALA A 388 -9.18 -20.87 -12.19
N ARG A 389 -7.86 -20.66 -12.23
CA ARG A 389 -7.01 -20.93 -13.41
C ARG A 389 -6.35 -22.32 -13.39
N GLY A 390 -6.61 -23.13 -12.37
CA GLY A 390 -5.99 -24.45 -12.21
C GLY A 390 -4.48 -24.40 -11.92
N LEU A 391 -3.98 -23.28 -11.37
CA LEU A 391 -2.56 -23.05 -11.08
C LEU A 391 -2.17 -23.46 -9.66
N ALA A 392 -3.10 -23.33 -8.71
CA ALA A 392 -2.95 -23.74 -7.32
C ALA A 392 -4.28 -24.28 -6.78
N ARG A 393 -4.28 -25.02 -5.68
CA ARG A 393 -5.50 -25.47 -5.00
C ARG A 393 -5.25 -25.71 -3.51
N PRO A 394 -6.26 -25.56 -2.64
CA PRO A 394 -6.16 -26.05 -1.27
C PRO A 394 -6.10 -27.58 -1.25
N ASP A 395 -5.32 -28.14 -0.33
CA ASP A 395 -5.30 -29.55 0.00
C ASP A 395 -6.56 -29.88 0.82
N PRO A 396 -7.38 -30.86 0.40
CA PRO A 396 -8.56 -31.27 1.16
C PRO A 396 -8.27 -31.80 2.58
N ALA A 397 -7.05 -32.25 2.86
CA ALA A 397 -6.69 -32.86 4.14
C ALA A 397 -6.44 -31.83 5.25
N ASP A 398 -5.73 -30.74 4.93
CA ASP A 398 -5.29 -29.75 5.93
C ASP A 398 -5.55 -28.28 5.53
N GLY A 399 -6.07 -28.03 4.33
CA GLY A 399 -6.36 -26.70 3.82
C GLY A 399 -5.13 -25.92 3.32
N THR A 400 -3.92 -26.48 3.36
CA THR A 400 -2.72 -25.85 2.83
C THR A 400 -2.80 -25.70 1.32
N TRP A 401 -2.26 -24.62 0.76
CA TRP A 401 -2.26 -24.41 -0.68
C TRP A 401 -1.12 -25.16 -1.35
N GLN A 402 -1.40 -25.75 -2.51
CA GLN A 402 -0.43 -26.47 -3.32
C GLN A 402 -0.48 -25.97 -4.76
N VAL A 403 0.69 -25.83 -5.39
CA VAL A 403 0.80 -25.57 -6.83
C VAL A 403 0.37 -26.83 -7.59
N VAL A 404 -0.43 -26.66 -8.64
CA VAL A 404 -0.84 -27.78 -9.51
C VAL A 404 0.30 -28.13 -10.47
N ALA A 405 0.71 -29.40 -10.47
CA ALA A 405 1.74 -29.91 -11.37
C ALA A 405 1.32 -29.70 -12.85
N GLY A 406 2.19 -29.06 -13.65
CA GLY A 406 1.94 -28.77 -15.07
C GLY A 406 1.48 -27.33 -15.37
N GLY A 407 1.35 -26.46 -14.35
CA GLY A 407 1.25 -25.02 -14.56
C GLY A 407 2.52 -24.42 -15.19
N PRO A 408 2.49 -23.16 -15.66
CA PRO A 408 3.57 -22.52 -16.40
C PRO A 408 4.94 -22.51 -15.70
N ASP A 409 5.00 -22.78 -14.39
CA ASP A 409 6.23 -22.82 -13.58
C ASP A 409 6.52 -24.16 -12.89
N ALA A 410 6.32 -25.28 -13.58
CA ALA A 410 6.95 -26.55 -13.16
C ALA A 410 8.50 -26.56 -13.30
N GLY A 411 9.16 -25.42 -13.61
CA GLY A 411 10.62 -25.32 -13.52
C GLY A 411 11.29 -24.32 -14.47
N ARG A 412 10.98 -23.02 -14.39
CA ARG A 412 11.83 -22.00 -15.02
C ARG A 412 12.30 -20.94 -14.00
N PRO A 413 13.61 -20.65 -13.93
CA PRO A 413 14.11 -19.53 -13.14
C PRO A 413 13.59 -18.21 -13.73
N ALA A 414 13.29 -17.25 -12.84
CA ALA A 414 12.86 -15.90 -13.20
C ALA A 414 13.81 -15.30 -14.25
N SER A 415 13.27 -14.97 -15.42
CA SER A 415 14.03 -14.37 -16.52
C SER A 415 13.85 -12.86 -16.54
N SER A 416 14.99 -12.17 -16.37
CA SER A 416 15.39 -10.79 -16.76
C SER A 416 14.67 -9.59 -16.17
#